data_AF-A0A369QM40-F1
#
_entry.id   AF-A0A369QM40-F1
#
_cell.length_a   1.000
_cell.length_b   1.000
_cell.length_c   1.000
_cell.angle_alpha   90.00
_cell.angle_beta   90.00
_cell.angle_gamma   90.00
#
_symmetry.space_group_name_H-M   'P 1'
#
loop_
_entity.id
_entity.type
_entity.pdbx_description
1 polymer ?
#
loop_
_entity_poly.entity_id
_entity_poly.type
_entity_poly.pdbx_seq_one_letter_code
_entity_poly.pdbx_strand_id
1 'polypeptide(L)'
;MENKHLFIITTTTNKTVDLTKAKELRSNNLFPFGRHNYAIYRTPDYVFVKGTNSGRETHMLDTYEIIDEATAISYQHPYFREE
;
A
#
# COMPACT_ATOMS: atom_id res chain seq x y z
N MET A 1 -11.76 11.80 -20.29
CA MET A 1 -11.76 12.26 -18.89
C MET A 1 -11.30 11.08 -18.05
N GLU A 2 -10.11 11.15 -17.45
CA GLU A 2 -9.68 10.14 -16.48
C GLU A 2 -10.62 10.22 -15.27
N ASN A 3 -11.21 9.08 -14.89
CA ASN A 3 -12.00 9.00 -13.67
C ASN A 3 -11.05 9.20 -12.49
N LYS A 4 -11.09 10.39 -11.88
CA LYS A 4 -10.31 10.78 -10.68
C LYS A 4 -10.59 9.93 -9.43
N HIS A 5 -11.46 8.94 -9.55
CA HIS A 5 -11.83 8.02 -8.48
C HIS A 5 -11.16 6.66 -8.59
N LEU A 6 -10.44 6.38 -9.69
CA LEU A 6 -9.74 5.12 -9.85
C LEU A 6 -8.42 5.16 -9.07
N PHE A 7 -8.27 4.24 -8.12
CA PHE A 7 -7.00 4.00 -7.46
C PHE A 7 -6.36 2.74 -8.03
N ILE A 8 -5.72 2.90 -9.19
CA ILE A 8 -5.03 1.82 -9.89
C ILE A 8 -3.54 1.92 -9.58
N ILE A 9 -2.94 0.82 -9.14
CA ILE A 9 -1.51 0.73 -8.86
C ILE A 9 -0.83 -0.27 -9.79
N THR A 10 0.48 -0.10 -9.95
CA THR A 10 1.34 -1.08 -10.60
C THR A 10 2.28 -1.67 -9.54
N THR A 11 2.27 -2.99 -9.44
CA THR A 11 3.11 -3.72 -8.48
C THR A 11 4.55 -3.83 -8.96
N THR A 12 5.48 -4.15 -8.06
CA THR A 12 6.89 -4.45 -8.39
C THR A 12 7.05 -5.57 -9.41
N THR A 13 6.05 -6.46 -9.53
CA THR A 13 5.98 -7.51 -10.55
C THR A 13 5.32 -7.08 -11.86
N ASN A 14 5.13 -5.77 -12.10
CA ASN A 14 4.45 -5.19 -13.26
C ASN A 14 2.99 -5.64 -13.45
N LYS A 15 2.33 -6.12 -12.39
CA LYS A 15 0.89 -6.39 -12.41
C LYS A 15 0.12 -5.14 -12.00
N THR A 16 -0.93 -4.83 -12.74
CA THR A 16 -1.88 -3.77 -12.42
C THR A 16 -2.93 -4.31 -11.46
N VAL A 17 -3.22 -3.58 -10.39
CA VAL A 17 -4.29 -3.91 -9.43
C VAL A 17 -5.16 -2.69 -9.21
N ASP A 18 -6.48 -2.89 -9.26
CA ASP A 18 -7.46 -1.86 -8.92
C ASP A 18 -7.76 -1.92 -7.41
N LEU A 19 -7.37 -0.86 -6.71
CA LEU A 19 -7.61 -0.67 -5.28
C LEU A 19 -8.79 0.27 -5.00
N THR A 20 -9.52 0.72 -6.02
CA THR A 20 -10.66 1.65 -5.89
C THR A 20 -11.71 1.17 -4.89
N LYS A 21 -11.96 -0.14 -4.85
CA LYS A 21 -12.90 -0.78 -3.93
C LYS A 21 -12.21 -1.67 -2.89
N ALA A 22 -10.89 -1.54 -2.72
CA ALA A 22 -10.16 -2.33 -1.76
C ALA A 22 -10.45 -1.86 -0.33
N LYS A 23 -10.54 -2.82 0.59
CA LYS A 23 -10.60 -2.56 2.01
C LYS A 23 -9.20 -2.37 2.55
N GLU A 24 -8.92 -1.24 3.18
CA GLU A 24 -7.71 -1.08 3.99
C GLU A 24 -7.83 -1.92 5.27
N LEU A 25 -6.86 -2.80 5.49
CA LEU A 25 -6.80 -3.68 6.67
C LEU A 25 -5.97 -3.06 7.79
N ARG A 26 -4.89 -2.37 7.43
CA ARG A 26 -3.95 -1.72 8.34
C ARG A 26 -3.16 -0.67 7.58
N SER A 27 -2.81 0.43 8.23
CA SER A 27 -1.91 1.44 7.66
C SER A 27 -1.16 2.18 8.74
N ASN A 28 -0.08 2.84 8.33
CA ASN A 28 0.51 3.97 9.02
C ASN A 28 0.70 5.07 7.96
N ASN A 29 -0.16 6.09 8.02
CA ASN A 29 -0.18 7.24 7.12
C ASN A 29 -0.35 8.55 7.89
N LEU A 30 -0.01 8.55 9.19
CA LEU A 30 -0.16 9.70 10.07
C LEU A 30 0.69 10.91 9.65
N PHE A 31 1.73 10.67 8.85
CA PHE A 31 2.61 11.70 8.29
C PHE A 31 2.63 11.61 6.77
N PRO A 32 2.83 12.73 6.07
CA PRO A 32 2.69 12.76 4.63
C PRO A 32 3.72 11.89 3.90
N PHE A 33 4.96 11.81 4.42
CA PHE A 33 6.07 11.14 3.73
C PHE A 33 7.04 10.46 4.70
N GLY A 34 7.74 9.43 4.21
CA GLY A 34 8.83 8.78 4.92
C GLY A 34 8.68 7.26 4.96
N ARG A 35 9.80 6.56 5.20
CA ARG A 35 9.88 5.08 5.16
C ARG A 35 8.96 4.37 6.15
N HIS A 36 8.46 5.06 7.17
CA HIS A 36 7.52 4.52 8.14
C HIS A 36 6.09 4.38 7.59
N ASN A 37 5.81 4.93 6.41
CA ASN A 37 4.50 4.88 5.79
C ASN A 37 4.27 3.54 5.08
N TYR A 38 3.13 2.91 5.41
CA TYR A 38 2.67 1.70 4.76
C TYR A 38 1.14 1.60 4.78
N ALA A 39 0.59 0.77 3.90
CA ALA A 39 -0.79 0.34 3.95
C ALA A 39 -0.95 -1.09 3.41
N ILE A 40 -1.90 -1.82 3.98
CA ILE A 40 -2.28 -3.17 3.57
C ILE A 40 -3.72 -3.11 3.07
N TYR A 41 -3.93 -3.50 1.82
CA TYR A 41 -5.22 -3.49 1.14
C TYR A 41 -5.66 -4.92 0.82
N ARG A 42 -6.97 -5.15 0.87
CA ARG A 42 -7.62 -6.36 0.36
C ARG A 42 -8.65 -5.98 -0.70
N THR A 43 -8.47 -6.46 -1.92
CA THR A 43 -9.44 -6.26 -3.00
C THR A 43 -10.71 -7.09 -2.79
N PRO A 44 -11.82 -6.80 -3.51
CA PRO A 44 -13.00 -7.65 -3.52
C PRO A 44 -12.73 -9.10 -3.96
N ASP A 45 -11.74 -9.30 -4.82
CA ASP A 45 -11.31 -10.61 -5.34
C ASP A 45 -10.31 -11.32 -4.41
N TYR A 46 -10.20 -10.89 -3.14
CA TYR A 46 -9.29 -11.44 -2.14
C TYR A 46 -7.80 -11.39 -2.54
N VAL A 47 -7.39 -10.39 -3.31
CA VAL A 47 -5.97 -10.08 -3.55
C VAL A 47 -5.49 -9.14 -2.44
N PHE A 48 -4.36 -9.47 -1.83
CA PHE A 48 -3.74 -8.66 -0.77
C PHE A 48 -2.57 -7.89 -1.33
N VAL A 49 -2.58 -6.57 -1.12
CA VAL A 49 -1.56 -5.65 -1.62
C VAL A 49 -0.96 -4.86 -0.48
N LYS A 50 0.37 -4.88 -0.38
CA LYS A 50 1.15 -4.04 0.51
C LYS A 50 1.67 -2.83 -0.25
N GLY A 51 1.26 -1.64 0.16
CA GLY A 51 1.87 -0.37 -0.24
C GLY A 51 2.89 0.08 0.80
N THR A 52 4.04 0.56 0.36
CA THR A 52 5.09 1.12 1.23
C THR A 52 5.70 2.37 0.61
N ASN A 53 6.35 3.16 1.44
CA ASN A 53 7.20 4.26 1.02
C ASN A 53 8.68 3.84 1.03
N SER A 54 9.37 3.97 -0.09
CA SER A 54 10.81 3.65 -0.22
C SER A 54 11.75 4.68 0.46
N GLY A 55 11.17 5.76 1.00
CA GLY A 55 11.87 6.93 1.55
C GLY A 55 11.73 8.18 0.67
N ARG A 56 10.72 8.21 -0.20
CA ARG A 56 10.41 9.39 -1.02
C ARG A 56 9.68 10.43 -0.18
N GLU A 57 10.18 11.66 -0.25
CA GLU A 57 9.61 12.83 0.41
C GLU A 57 8.43 13.46 -0.35
N THR A 58 8.05 12.88 -1.49
CA THR A 58 7.02 13.46 -2.38
C THR A 58 5.78 12.59 -2.53
N HIS A 59 5.82 11.35 -2.07
CA HIS A 59 4.76 10.37 -2.23
C HIS A 59 4.50 9.67 -0.90
N MET A 60 3.24 9.46 -0.54
CA MET A 60 2.90 8.76 0.70
C MET A 60 3.27 7.27 0.62
N LEU A 61 2.94 6.62 -0.50
CA LEU A 61 3.31 5.24 -0.85
C LEU A 61 3.72 5.22 -2.33
N ASP A 62 4.84 4.58 -2.65
CA ASP A 62 5.41 4.55 -4.00
C ASP A 62 5.77 3.14 -4.48
N THR A 63 5.73 2.15 -3.58
CA THR A 63 6.05 0.76 -3.88
C THR A 63 4.88 -0.14 -3.49
N TYR A 64 4.44 -0.99 -4.42
CA TYR A 64 3.30 -1.90 -4.21
C TYR A 64 3.67 -3.34 -4.50
N GLU A 65 3.30 -4.26 -3.63
CA GLU A 65 3.60 -5.68 -3.74
C GLU A 65 2.36 -6.50 -3.44
N ILE A 66 2.10 -7.55 -4.25
CA ILE A 66 1.11 -8.56 -3.90
C ILE A 66 1.74 -9.49 -2.88
N ILE A 67 1.05 -9.70 -1.76
CA ILE A 67 1.46 -10.59 -0.68
C ILE A 67 0.37 -11.64 -0.43
N ASP A 68 0.71 -12.72 0.27
CA ASP A 68 -0.31 -13.67 0.72
C ASP A 68 -1.11 -13.12 1.92
N GLU A 69 -2.25 -13.76 2.19
CA GLU A 69 -3.16 -13.39 3.28
C GLU A 69 -2.49 -13.46 4.66
N ALA A 70 -1.71 -14.51 4.91
CA ALA A 70 -1.06 -14.72 6.20
C ALA A 70 -0.12 -13.56 6.52
N THR A 71 0.72 -13.19 5.55
CA THR A 71 1.64 -12.05 5.60
C THR A 71 0.90 -10.74 5.78
N ALA A 72 -0.25 -10.56 5.10
CA ALA A 72 -1.05 -9.34 5.21
C ALA A 72 -1.63 -9.15 6.62
N ILE A 73 -2.15 -10.22 7.21
CA ILE A 73 -2.76 -10.20 8.55
C ILE A 73 -1.69 -10.00 9.62
N SER A 74 -0.54 -10.67 9.49
CA SER A 74 0.55 -10.62 10.47
C SER A 74 1.58 -9.52 10.19
N TYR A 75 1.34 -8.63 9.23
CA TYR A 75 2.33 -7.67 8.77
C TYR A 75 2.84 -6.77 9.91
N GLN A 76 4.16 -6.75 10.08
CA GLN A 76 4.88 -5.84 10.96
C GLN A 76 5.82 -4.99 10.12
N HIS A 77 5.63 -3.67 10.16
CA HIS A 77 6.46 -2.77 9.38
C HIS A 77 7.81 -2.56 10.09
N PRO A 78 8.95 -2.73 9.40
CA PRO A 78 10.27 -2.65 10.05
C PRO A 78 10.68 -1.22 10.43
N TYR A 79 10.08 -0.21 9.79
CA TYR A 79 10.40 1.19 10.06
C TYR A 79 9.37 1.79 10.99
N PHE A 80 9.85 2.33 12.09
CA PHE A 80 9.10 3.21 12.98
C PHE A 80 9.63 4.63 12.81
N ARG A 81 8.85 5.61 13.24
CA ARG A 81 9.36 6.98 13.34
C ARG A 81 10.40 6.99 14.46
N GLU A 82 11.62 7.42 14.15
CA GLU A 82 12.56 7.90 15.17
C GLU A 82 12.08 9.31 15.56
N GLU A 83 11.84 9.53 16.85
CA GLU A 83 11.28 10.80 17.38
C GLU A 83 12.21 12.00 17.16
#